data_AF-A0AAU1LD88-F1
#
_entry.id   AF-A0AAU1LD88-F1
#
_cell.length_a   1.000
_cell.length_b   1.000
_cell.length_c   1.000
_cell.angle_alpha   90.00
_cell.angle_beta   90.00
_cell.angle_gamma   90.00
#
_symmetry.space_group_name_H-M   'P 1'
#
loop_
_entity.id
_entity.type
_entity.pdbx_description
1 polymer ?
#
loop_
_entity_poly.entity_id
_entity_poly.type
_entity_poly.pdbx_seq_one_letter_code
_entity_poly.pdbx_strand_id
1 'polypeptide(L)'
;MTQQIPQPPRTEPLPEPELAGVRNFRDVGGLPTADGRRVKPGKLFRSGHLAHATETDAEFLTSLGLHTVFDFRNHADHALEGPDIELPGVRNVNIPLSDPAAGKEFWKMVRDGGVEQLRGLLGDGKAAARMTNSYRAMIENRTAEHSRVVHALAEDSVPALMHCAAGKDRAGLSIAVTLLALGVERGAIVADYLESNAPHRRYRVRRGSDAPEARSPEVMELLAPLFDARAEYLRAAFDTIDEHWGGADRYLAEGLGLTPETLDRLRDQLLER
;
A
#
# COMPACT_ATOMS: atom_id res chain seq x y z
N MET A 1 -7.47 31.88 19.59
CA MET A 1 -7.01 31.62 18.21
C MET A 1 -5.50 31.42 18.27
N THR A 2 -5.05 30.17 18.40
CA THR A 2 -3.63 29.84 18.42
C THR A 2 -3.23 29.60 16.98
N GLN A 3 -2.49 30.53 16.38
CA GLN A 3 -1.97 30.35 15.03
C GLN A 3 -0.92 29.24 15.07
N GLN A 4 -1.18 28.15 14.34
CA GLN A 4 -0.23 27.07 14.14
C GLN A 4 0.89 27.60 13.25
N ILE A 5 2.09 27.71 13.81
CA ILE A 5 3.29 28.12 13.07
C ILE A 5 3.58 27.01 12.03
N PRO A 6 3.78 27.34 10.74
CA PRO A 6 4.15 26.35 9.74
C PRO A 6 5.49 25.70 10.15
N GLN A 7 5.52 24.38 10.31
CA GLN A 7 6.78 23.68 10.52
C GLN A 7 7.63 23.79 9.25
N PRO A 8 8.97 23.99 9.37
CA PRO A 8 9.85 24.00 8.22
C PRO A 8 9.80 22.65 7.47
N PRO A 9 10.04 22.65 6.14
CA PRO A 9 10.08 21.42 5.35
C PRO A 9 11.15 20.47 5.90
N ARG A 10 10.81 19.17 6.04
CA ARG A 10 11.72 18.14 6.56
C ARG A 10 12.71 17.70 5.49
N THR A 11 13.96 17.46 5.90
CA THR A 11 15.08 17.10 5.02
C THR A 11 15.49 15.62 5.11
N GLU A 12 14.95 14.87 6.07
CA GLU A 12 15.20 13.43 6.25
C GLU A 12 13.91 12.67 6.58
N PRO A 13 13.77 11.39 6.20
CA PRO A 13 12.65 10.55 6.60
C PRO A 13 12.51 10.47 8.11
N LEU A 14 11.27 10.43 8.62
CA LEU A 14 11.05 10.23 10.04
C LEU A 14 11.65 8.89 10.51
N PRO A 15 12.34 8.84 11.68
CA PRO A 15 12.62 7.58 12.32
C PRO A 15 11.29 6.85 12.51
N GLU A 16 11.21 5.59 12.08
CA GLU A 16 9.96 4.82 12.11
C GLU A 16 9.46 4.71 13.57
N PRO A 17 8.34 5.37 13.91
CA PRO A 17 7.79 5.27 15.25
C PRO A 17 7.11 3.92 15.39
N GLU A 18 7.27 3.31 16.56
CA GLU A 18 6.55 2.09 16.91
C GLU A 18 5.11 2.45 17.27
N LEU A 19 4.22 2.40 16.28
CA LEU A 19 2.78 2.56 16.49
C LEU A 19 2.18 1.26 17.02
N ALA A 20 1.40 1.36 18.09
CA ALA A 20 0.89 0.20 18.81
C ALA A 20 -0.26 -0.48 18.05
N GLY A 21 -1.18 0.33 17.52
CA GLY A 21 -2.39 -0.07 16.84
C GLY A 21 -2.29 -0.10 15.31
N VAL A 22 -1.31 0.62 14.75
CA VAL A 22 -1.09 0.73 13.31
C VAL A 22 0.20 0.02 12.93
N ARG A 23 0.10 -0.99 12.05
CA ARG A 23 1.29 -1.70 11.57
C ARG A 23 1.77 -1.14 10.24
N ASN A 24 3.02 -1.47 9.89
CA ASN A 24 3.60 -1.21 8.57
C ASN A 24 3.66 0.29 8.19
N PHE A 25 3.60 1.18 9.18
CA PHE A 25 3.71 2.62 8.97
C PHE A 25 5.15 3.00 8.58
N ARG A 26 5.33 3.81 7.54
CA ARG A 26 6.60 4.49 7.24
C ARG A 26 6.41 5.66 6.30
N ASP A 27 7.38 6.56 6.33
CA ASP A 27 7.61 7.58 5.30
C ASP A 27 8.26 6.93 4.07
N VAL A 28 7.81 7.31 2.87
CA VAL A 28 8.33 6.84 1.57
C VAL A 28 9.39 7.80 1.00
N GLY A 29 9.71 8.88 1.73
CA GLY A 29 10.77 9.83 1.38
C GLY A 29 12.17 9.22 1.25
N GLY A 30 13.03 9.92 0.53
CA GLY A 30 14.45 9.60 0.33
C GLY A 30 14.77 8.69 -0.86
N LEU A 31 13.75 8.06 -1.48
CA LEU A 31 13.95 7.15 -2.61
C LEU A 31 14.52 7.90 -3.84
N PRO A 32 15.56 7.35 -4.50
CA PRO A 32 16.23 8.01 -5.62
C PRO A 32 15.46 7.88 -6.93
N THR A 33 15.43 8.95 -7.71
CA THR A 33 14.94 8.94 -9.10
C THR A 33 16.09 8.80 -10.09
N ALA A 34 15.77 8.31 -11.28
CA ALA A 34 16.75 8.12 -12.36
C ALA A 34 17.39 9.44 -12.85
N ASP A 35 16.76 10.59 -12.58
CA ASP A 35 17.27 11.92 -12.94
C ASP A 35 18.03 12.64 -11.80
N GLY A 36 18.34 11.92 -10.72
CA GLY A 36 19.16 12.39 -9.62
C GLY A 36 18.42 13.16 -8.51
N ARG A 37 17.09 13.28 -8.61
CA ARG A 37 16.23 13.81 -7.54
C ARG A 37 15.90 12.73 -6.50
N ARG A 38 15.18 13.12 -5.45
CA ARG A 38 14.70 12.23 -4.39
C ARG A 38 13.26 12.52 -4.01
N VAL A 39 12.54 11.50 -3.54
CA VAL A 39 11.22 11.68 -2.92
C VAL A 39 11.36 12.54 -1.66
N LYS A 40 10.61 13.64 -1.56
CA LYS A 40 10.60 14.52 -0.39
C LYS A 40 10.13 13.77 0.86
N PRO A 41 10.89 13.82 1.97
CA PRO A 41 10.43 13.35 3.25
C PRO A 41 9.17 14.06 3.73
N GLY A 42 8.32 13.32 4.45
CA GLY A 42 7.13 13.84 5.10
C GLY A 42 5.99 14.20 4.14
N LYS A 43 6.03 13.73 2.89
CA LYS A 43 4.98 14.02 1.88
C LYS A 43 4.11 12.82 1.53
N LEU A 44 4.66 11.61 1.56
CA LEU A 44 3.93 10.39 1.23
C LEU A 44 4.27 9.31 2.24
N PHE A 45 3.25 8.84 2.94
CA PHE A 45 3.33 7.79 3.95
C PHE A 45 2.55 6.57 3.49
N ARG A 46 2.91 5.41 4.03
CA ARG A 46 2.15 4.18 3.87
C ARG A 46 1.97 3.47 5.20
N SER A 47 0.84 2.78 5.39
CA SER A 47 0.59 1.98 6.58
C SER A 47 -0.41 0.85 6.32
N GLY A 48 -0.61 -0.03 7.30
CA GLY A 48 -1.84 -0.79 7.47
C GLY A 48 -3.01 0.09 7.87
N HIS A 49 -4.17 -0.52 8.10
CA HIS A 49 -5.38 0.22 8.45
C HIS A 49 -5.24 0.99 9.77
N LEU A 50 -6.05 2.03 9.95
CA LEU A 50 -6.01 2.90 11.12
C LEU A 50 -7.10 2.58 12.15
N ALA A 51 -7.97 1.61 11.85
CA ALA A 51 -9.11 1.24 12.73
C ALA A 51 -8.74 0.92 14.20
N HIS A 52 -7.54 0.38 14.45
CA HIS A 52 -7.10 0.03 15.81
C HIS A 52 -6.07 1.02 16.37
N ALA A 53 -5.85 2.17 15.73
CA ALA A 53 -4.94 3.18 16.22
C ALA A 53 -5.34 3.61 17.65
N THR A 54 -4.36 3.58 18.55
CA THR A 54 -4.52 4.06 19.92
C THR A 54 -4.56 5.59 19.95
N GLU A 55 -4.90 6.19 21.10
CA GLU A 55 -4.87 7.65 21.28
C GLU A 55 -3.48 8.23 20.97
N THR A 56 -2.41 7.56 21.42
CA THR A 56 -1.03 7.96 21.11
C THR A 56 -0.69 7.81 19.63
N ASP A 57 -1.19 6.76 18.96
CA ASP A 57 -1.03 6.62 17.50
C ASP A 57 -1.76 7.75 16.76
N ALA A 58 -2.96 8.12 17.22
CA ALA A 58 -3.76 9.20 16.65
C ALA A 58 -3.05 10.55 16.80
N GLU A 59 -2.52 10.86 17.99
CA GLU A 59 -1.72 12.06 18.23
C GLU A 59 -0.52 12.13 17.29
N PHE A 60 0.20 11.01 17.14
CA PHE A 60 1.30 10.93 16.19
C PHE A 60 0.84 11.16 14.75
N LEU A 61 -0.21 10.48 14.29
CA LEU A 61 -0.74 10.62 12.92
C LEU A 61 -1.22 12.06 12.65
N THR A 62 -1.84 12.71 13.63
CA THR A 62 -2.22 14.13 13.54
C THR A 62 -0.99 15.03 13.46
N SER A 63 0.10 14.72 14.18
CA SER A 63 1.35 15.49 14.14
C SER A 63 2.06 15.47 12.78
N LEU A 64 1.71 14.52 11.90
CA LEU A 64 2.22 14.46 10.54
C LEU A 64 1.68 15.58 9.65
N GLY A 65 0.55 16.20 10.03
CA GLY A 65 -0.11 17.22 9.23
C GLY A 65 -0.67 16.66 7.92
N LEU A 66 -1.22 15.45 7.96
CA LEU A 66 -1.82 14.80 6.79
C LEU A 66 -2.93 15.67 6.21
N HIS A 67 -2.90 15.87 4.89
CA HIS A 67 -4.02 16.43 4.16
C HIS A 67 -5.04 15.33 3.83
N THR A 68 -4.57 14.18 3.31
CA THR A 68 -5.43 13.10 2.81
C THR A 68 -4.99 11.73 3.32
N VAL A 69 -5.96 10.89 3.65
CA VAL A 69 -5.82 9.44 3.82
C VAL A 69 -6.54 8.75 2.68
N PHE A 70 -5.82 7.93 1.90
CA PHE A 70 -6.40 7.06 0.89
C PHE A 70 -6.59 5.66 1.48
N ASP A 71 -7.85 5.28 1.68
CA ASP A 71 -8.22 3.96 2.19
C ASP A 71 -8.59 3.02 1.04
N PHE A 72 -7.76 2.03 0.76
CA PHE A 72 -7.99 1.05 -0.31
C PHE A 72 -8.76 -0.20 0.14
N ARG A 73 -9.29 -0.20 1.37
CA ARG A 73 -10.13 -1.27 1.90
C ARG A 73 -11.49 -1.33 1.22
N ASN A 74 -12.00 -2.54 1.10
CA ASN A 74 -13.37 -2.78 0.67
C ASN A 74 -14.28 -2.96 1.89
N HIS A 75 -15.58 -3.12 1.62
CA HIS A 75 -16.58 -3.36 2.67
C HIS A 75 -16.27 -4.59 3.55
N ALA A 76 -15.68 -5.65 3.01
CA ALA A 76 -15.34 -6.84 3.80
C ALA A 76 -14.18 -6.59 4.77
N ASP A 77 -13.20 -5.76 4.39
CA ASP A 77 -12.14 -5.32 5.28
C ASP A 77 -12.70 -4.41 6.40
N HIS A 78 -13.58 -3.46 6.07
CA HIS A 78 -14.24 -2.58 7.06
C HIS A 78 -15.13 -3.37 8.02
N ALA A 79 -15.86 -4.37 7.53
CA ALA A 79 -16.67 -5.23 8.39
C ALA A 79 -15.82 -6.10 9.33
N LEU A 80 -14.58 -6.41 8.95
CA LEU A 80 -13.66 -7.22 9.76
C LEU A 80 -12.89 -6.38 10.80
N GLU A 81 -12.32 -5.25 10.38
CA GLU A 81 -11.43 -4.45 11.22
C GLU A 81 -12.09 -3.22 11.83
N GLY A 82 -13.25 -2.79 11.29
CA GLY A 82 -13.88 -1.53 11.63
C GLY A 82 -13.46 -0.37 10.71
N PRO A 83 -14.17 0.78 10.81
CA PRO A 83 -13.76 2.02 10.15
C PRO A 83 -12.45 2.53 10.76
N ASP A 84 -11.72 3.36 10.01
CA ASP A 84 -10.58 4.08 10.60
C ASP A 84 -11.03 5.04 11.70
N ILE A 85 -10.12 5.33 12.64
CA ILE A 85 -10.30 6.45 13.55
C ILE A 85 -10.46 7.76 12.78
N GLU A 86 -11.20 8.71 13.34
CA GLU A 86 -11.29 10.05 12.78
C GLU A 86 -10.02 10.84 13.10
N LEU A 87 -9.41 11.44 12.08
CA LEU A 87 -8.29 12.38 12.22
C LEU A 87 -8.81 13.79 11.87
N PRO A 88 -8.98 14.69 12.84
CA PRO A 88 -9.55 16.01 12.60
C PRO A 88 -8.79 16.81 11.53
N GLY A 89 -9.52 17.36 10.56
CA GLY A 89 -8.94 18.14 9.45
C GLY A 89 -8.31 17.32 8.33
N VAL A 90 -8.31 15.98 8.43
CA VAL A 90 -7.75 15.08 7.42
C VAL A 90 -8.87 14.53 6.54
N ARG A 91 -8.70 14.62 5.22
CA ARG A 91 -9.66 14.08 4.26
C ARG A 91 -9.48 12.57 4.11
N ASN A 92 -10.46 11.76 4.54
CA ASN A 92 -10.46 10.32 4.24
C ASN A 92 -11.16 10.06 2.90
N VAL A 93 -10.45 9.42 1.96
CA VAL A 93 -10.95 9.06 0.63
C VAL A 93 -10.86 7.54 0.46
N ASN A 94 -12.00 6.86 0.54
CA ASN A 94 -12.08 5.43 0.26
C ASN A 94 -12.08 5.16 -1.26
N ILE A 95 -11.10 4.36 -1.72
CA ILE A 95 -10.93 3.94 -3.12
C ILE A 95 -10.66 2.42 -3.12
N PRO A 96 -11.68 1.57 -3.03
CA PRO A 96 -11.47 0.12 -2.92
C PRO A 96 -10.72 -0.47 -4.12
N LEU A 97 -9.51 -1.02 -3.91
CA LEU A 97 -8.67 -1.57 -4.99
C LEU A 97 -8.80 -3.10 -5.19
N SER A 98 -9.60 -3.78 -4.37
CA SER A 98 -9.84 -5.22 -4.51
C SER A 98 -10.86 -5.54 -5.61
N ASP A 99 -10.86 -6.78 -6.09
CA ASP A 99 -12.02 -7.35 -6.79
C ASP A 99 -13.09 -7.83 -5.77
N PRO A 100 -14.32 -7.25 -5.78
CA PRO A 100 -15.41 -7.67 -4.90
C PRO A 100 -15.86 -9.13 -5.08
N ALA A 101 -15.66 -9.73 -6.26
CA ALA A 101 -16.23 -11.04 -6.59
C ALA A 101 -15.39 -12.24 -6.11
N ALA A 102 -14.10 -12.06 -5.80
CA ALA A 102 -13.15 -13.17 -5.63
C ALA A 102 -12.59 -13.36 -4.19
N GLY A 103 -12.97 -12.50 -3.25
CA GLY A 103 -12.24 -12.36 -1.98
C GLY A 103 -12.87 -13.02 -0.74
N LYS A 104 -14.19 -12.89 -0.54
CA LYS A 104 -14.79 -13.17 0.78
C LYS A 104 -14.66 -14.64 1.19
N GLU A 105 -15.10 -15.56 0.34
CA GLU A 105 -15.01 -17.00 0.63
C GLU A 105 -13.57 -17.49 0.68
N PHE A 106 -12.69 -16.91 -0.16
CA PHE A 106 -11.26 -17.18 -0.11
C PHE A 106 -10.66 -16.78 1.25
N TRP A 107 -10.89 -15.55 1.71
CA TRP A 107 -10.36 -15.09 2.99
C TRP A 107 -11.01 -15.77 4.19
N LYS A 108 -12.27 -16.20 4.07
CA LYS A 108 -12.89 -17.11 5.05
C LYS A 108 -12.14 -18.44 5.09
N MET A 109 -11.84 -19.05 3.93
CA MET A 109 -11.06 -20.28 3.85
C MET A 109 -9.65 -20.12 4.44
N VAL A 110 -8.99 -18.99 4.16
CA VAL A 110 -7.68 -18.66 4.74
C VAL A 110 -7.73 -18.56 6.27
N ARG A 111 -8.81 -18.02 6.85
CA ARG A 111 -8.97 -17.91 8.31
C ARG A 111 -9.40 -19.20 8.98
N ASP A 112 -10.33 -19.93 8.37
CA ASP A 112 -11.12 -20.98 9.04
C ASP A 112 -10.85 -22.39 8.46
N GLY A 113 -10.28 -22.48 7.26
CA GLY A 113 -10.08 -23.73 6.54
C GLY A 113 -9.05 -24.65 7.20
N GLY A 114 -9.29 -25.96 7.15
CA GLY A 114 -8.36 -26.98 7.64
C GLY A 114 -7.18 -27.21 6.69
N VAL A 115 -6.13 -27.91 7.16
CA VAL A 115 -4.90 -28.11 6.39
C VAL A 115 -5.12 -28.74 5.02
N GLU A 116 -6.00 -29.76 4.90
CA GLU A 116 -6.31 -30.41 3.61
C GLU A 116 -6.93 -29.44 2.60
N GLN A 117 -7.86 -28.59 3.07
CA GLN A 117 -8.50 -27.57 2.22
C GLN A 117 -7.49 -26.51 1.78
N LEU A 118 -6.64 -26.06 2.70
CA LEU A 118 -5.58 -25.10 2.40
C LEU A 118 -4.57 -25.71 1.42
N ARG A 119 -4.18 -26.98 1.58
CA ARG A 119 -3.25 -27.66 0.65
C ARG A 119 -3.81 -27.69 -0.77
N GLY A 120 -5.09 -28.06 -0.93
CA GLY A 120 -5.74 -28.06 -2.23
C GLY A 120 -5.79 -26.67 -2.90
N LEU A 121 -6.02 -25.63 -2.10
CA LEU A 121 -6.20 -24.25 -2.57
C LEU A 121 -4.89 -23.48 -2.78
N LEU A 122 -3.90 -23.70 -1.93
CA LEU A 122 -2.71 -22.86 -1.78
C LEU A 122 -1.39 -23.61 -2.05
N GLY A 123 -1.40 -24.94 -1.99
CA GLY A 123 -0.24 -25.79 -2.25
C GLY A 123 0.27 -25.72 -3.69
N ASP A 124 1.40 -26.37 -3.96
CA ASP A 124 2.00 -26.49 -5.29
C ASP A 124 2.21 -25.13 -6.02
N GLY A 125 2.52 -24.08 -5.26
CA GLY A 125 2.74 -22.72 -5.78
C GLY A 125 1.47 -21.93 -6.10
N LYS A 126 0.26 -22.49 -5.89
CA LYS A 126 -1.01 -21.82 -6.19
C LYS A 126 -1.19 -20.52 -5.40
N ALA A 127 -0.74 -20.46 -4.15
CA ALA A 127 -0.82 -19.25 -3.33
C ALA A 127 -0.01 -18.09 -3.93
N ALA A 128 1.23 -18.34 -4.34
CA ALA A 128 2.08 -17.33 -4.97
C ALA A 128 1.51 -16.92 -6.34
N ALA A 129 1.11 -17.89 -7.17
CA ALA A 129 0.49 -17.63 -8.48
C ALA A 129 -0.77 -16.78 -8.35
N ARG A 130 -1.60 -17.02 -7.32
CA ARG A 130 -2.78 -16.20 -7.03
C ARG A 130 -2.40 -14.75 -6.74
N MET A 131 -1.38 -14.51 -5.90
CA MET A 131 -0.93 -13.16 -5.58
C MET A 131 -0.34 -12.46 -6.79
N THR A 132 0.50 -13.13 -7.57
CA THR A 132 1.01 -12.65 -8.86
C THR A 132 -0.13 -12.21 -9.78
N ASN A 133 -1.14 -13.07 -9.99
CA ASN A 133 -2.30 -12.73 -10.82
C ASN A 133 -3.10 -11.56 -10.27
N SER A 134 -3.22 -11.43 -8.94
CA SER A 134 -3.88 -10.28 -8.32
C SER A 134 -3.15 -8.96 -8.61
N TYR A 135 -1.82 -8.96 -8.66
CA TYR A 135 -1.04 -7.77 -8.99
C TYR A 135 -1.19 -7.38 -10.46
N ARG A 136 -1.16 -8.35 -11.37
CA ARG A 136 -1.44 -8.13 -12.80
C ARG A 136 -2.84 -7.56 -13.00
N ALA A 137 -3.84 -8.19 -12.39
CA ALA A 137 -5.24 -7.77 -12.50
C ALA A 137 -5.48 -6.36 -11.94
N MET A 138 -4.76 -5.93 -10.90
CA MET A 138 -4.86 -4.55 -10.41
C MET A 138 -4.28 -3.52 -11.39
N ILE A 139 -3.22 -3.86 -12.14
CA ILE A 139 -2.72 -2.99 -13.21
C ILE A 139 -3.71 -2.94 -14.38
N GLU A 140 -4.34 -4.05 -14.75
CA GLU A 140 -5.26 -4.07 -15.88
C GLU A 140 -6.61 -3.42 -15.55
N ASN A 141 -7.17 -3.74 -14.38
CA ASN A 141 -8.58 -3.47 -14.06
C ASN A 141 -8.79 -2.38 -13.01
N ARG A 142 -7.72 -1.82 -12.42
CA ARG A 142 -7.77 -0.73 -11.42
C ARG A 142 -6.98 0.51 -11.81
N THR A 143 -6.73 0.67 -13.12
CA THR A 143 -6.03 1.84 -13.67
C THR A 143 -6.74 3.15 -13.35
N ALA A 144 -8.08 3.17 -13.39
CA ALA A 144 -8.86 4.37 -13.08
C ALA A 144 -8.71 4.80 -11.61
N GLU A 145 -8.68 3.85 -10.68
CA GLU A 145 -8.48 4.11 -9.27
C GLU A 145 -7.05 4.60 -8.98
N HIS A 146 -6.04 3.99 -9.60
CA HIS A 146 -4.66 4.47 -9.51
C HIS A 146 -4.52 5.88 -10.12
N SER A 147 -5.17 6.14 -11.26
CA SER A 147 -5.21 7.46 -11.89
C SER A 147 -5.77 8.51 -10.92
N ARG A 148 -6.91 8.23 -10.30
CA ARG A 148 -7.55 9.14 -9.33
C ARG A 148 -6.62 9.49 -8.16
N VAL A 149 -5.86 8.52 -7.65
CA VAL A 149 -4.88 8.77 -6.58
C VAL A 149 -3.76 9.67 -7.06
N VAL A 150 -3.13 9.37 -8.19
CA VAL A 150 -1.97 10.13 -8.69
C VAL A 150 -2.35 11.56 -9.06
N HIS A 151 -3.52 11.77 -9.69
CA HIS A 151 -4.04 13.11 -9.98
C HIS A 151 -4.32 13.90 -8.69
N ALA A 152 -4.91 13.28 -7.66
CA ALA A 152 -5.15 13.95 -6.39
C ALA A 152 -3.84 14.40 -5.70
N LEU A 153 -2.80 13.57 -5.76
CA LEU A 153 -1.46 13.93 -5.25
C LEU A 153 -0.81 15.08 -6.02
N ALA A 154 -1.03 15.16 -7.34
CA ALA A 154 -0.51 16.22 -8.18
C ALA A 154 -1.17 17.58 -7.92
N GLU A 155 -2.38 17.59 -7.34
CA GLU A 155 -3.09 18.80 -6.98
C GLU A 155 -2.63 19.31 -5.59
N ASP A 156 -3.33 18.93 -4.53
CA ASP A 156 -3.11 19.43 -3.17
C ASP A 156 -3.24 18.36 -2.08
N SER A 157 -3.35 17.08 -2.44
CA SER A 157 -3.60 16.01 -1.46
C SER A 157 -2.39 15.57 -0.63
N VAL A 158 -1.30 16.34 -0.59
CA VAL A 158 -0.08 16.04 0.18
C VAL A 158 0.06 16.96 1.41
N PRO A 159 0.52 16.47 2.59
CA PRO A 159 1.00 15.12 2.87
C PRO A 159 -0.09 14.05 2.84
N ALA A 160 0.18 12.91 2.20
CA ALA A 160 -0.79 11.83 2.03
C ALA A 160 -0.36 10.57 2.79
N LEU A 161 -1.33 9.82 3.31
CA LEU A 161 -1.12 8.45 3.79
C LEU A 161 -1.95 7.49 2.93
N MET A 162 -1.30 6.45 2.40
CA MET A 162 -1.98 5.38 1.66
C MET A 162 -2.01 4.10 2.50
N HIS A 163 -3.18 3.49 2.65
CA HIS A 163 -3.29 2.22 3.36
C HIS A 163 -4.31 1.26 2.74
N CYS A 164 -4.23 0.02 3.21
CA CYS A 164 -5.26 -1.00 3.02
C CYS A 164 -5.39 -1.78 4.33
N ALA A 165 -5.68 -3.08 4.31
CA ALA A 165 -5.66 -3.89 5.54
C ALA A 165 -4.23 -3.99 6.12
N ALA A 166 -3.29 -4.56 5.37
CA ALA A 166 -1.91 -4.78 5.80
C ALA A 166 -0.93 -3.67 5.40
N GLY A 167 -1.35 -2.73 4.54
CA GLY A 167 -0.44 -1.74 3.96
C GLY A 167 0.58 -2.30 2.98
N LYS A 168 0.37 -3.54 2.51
CA LYS A 168 1.33 -4.31 1.72
C LYS A 168 0.93 -4.40 0.25
N ASP A 169 -0.21 -5.03 -0.07
CA ASP A 169 -0.56 -5.33 -1.46
C ASP A 169 -1.14 -4.13 -2.21
N ARG A 170 -2.40 -3.78 -1.91
CA ARG A 170 -3.11 -2.65 -2.54
C ARG A 170 -2.36 -1.33 -2.33
N ALA A 171 -2.04 -1.01 -1.07
CA ALA A 171 -1.27 0.20 -0.76
C ALA A 171 0.14 0.16 -1.36
N GLY A 172 0.86 -0.96 -1.29
CA GLY A 172 2.20 -1.06 -1.85
C GLY A 172 2.22 -0.94 -3.38
N LEU A 173 1.20 -1.47 -4.07
CA LEU A 173 1.07 -1.29 -5.51
C LEU A 173 0.76 0.17 -5.87
N SER A 174 -0.15 0.84 -5.17
CA SER A 174 -0.45 2.26 -5.43
C SER A 174 0.75 3.17 -5.12
N ILE A 175 1.51 2.87 -4.06
CA ILE A 175 2.79 3.52 -3.80
C ILE A 175 3.76 3.26 -4.96
N ALA A 176 3.90 2.01 -5.42
CA ALA A 176 4.79 1.68 -6.53
C ALA A 176 4.40 2.38 -7.84
N VAL A 177 3.11 2.49 -8.16
CA VAL A 177 2.62 3.24 -9.34
C VAL A 177 2.94 4.74 -9.20
N THR A 178 2.75 5.30 -8.01
CA THR A 178 3.09 6.70 -7.73
C THR A 178 4.60 6.94 -7.89
N LEU A 179 5.43 6.07 -7.31
CA LEU A 179 6.89 6.16 -7.41
C LEU A 179 7.38 5.96 -8.85
N LEU A 180 6.72 5.09 -9.63
CA LEU A 180 7.01 4.93 -11.05
C LEU A 180 6.72 6.23 -11.82
N ALA A 181 5.60 6.91 -11.53
CA ALA A 181 5.29 8.22 -12.13
C ALA A 181 6.32 9.30 -11.75
N LEU A 182 6.86 9.23 -10.54
CA LEU A 182 7.94 10.10 -10.09
C LEU A 182 9.30 9.80 -10.75
N GLY A 183 9.43 8.69 -11.48
CA GLY A 183 10.70 8.27 -12.07
C GLY A 183 11.67 7.64 -11.08
N VAL A 184 11.16 7.12 -9.95
CA VAL A 184 11.95 6.34 -8.99
C VAL A 184 12.40 5.03 -9.64
N GLU A 185 13.64 4.63 -9.39
CA GLU A 185 14.18 3.41 -9.96
C GLU A 185 13.40 2.17 -9.50
N ARG A 186 13.01 1.27 -10.42
CA ARG A 186 12.24 0.06 -10.09
C ARG A 186 12.88 -0.77 -8.97
N GLY A 187 14.21 -0.82 -8.90
CA GLY A 187 14.94 -1.48 -7.83
C GLY A 187 14.67 -0.87 -6.45
N ALA A 188 14.68 0.45 -6.35
CA ALA A 188 14.35 1.18 -5.12
C ALA A 188 12.88 1.00 -4.73
N ILE A 189 11.96 0.99 -5.70
CA ILE A 189 10.54 0.72 -5.46
C ILE A 189 10.35 -0.69 -4.88
N VAL A 190 11.00 -1.71 -5.46
CA VAL A 190 10.94 -3.09 -4.95
C VAL A 190 11.53 -3.16 -3.54
N ALA A 191 12.63 -2.46 -3.26
CA ALA A 191 13.23 -2.43 -1.93
C ALA A 191 12.25 -1.88 -0.88
N ASP A 192 11.64 -0.70 -1.11
CA ASP A 192 10.60 -0.16 -0.20
C ASP A 192 9.41 -1.11 -0.06
N TYR A 193 9.01 -1.80 -1.13
CA TYR A 193 7.91 -2.75 -1.03
C TYR A 193 8.25 -3.92 -0.07
N LEU A 194 9.45 -4.49 -0.20
CA LEU A 194 9.94 -5.62 0.58
C LEU A 194 10.14 -5.30 2.06
N GLU A 195 10.36 -4.04 2.41
CA GLU A 195 10.39 -3.54 3.79
C GLU A 195 9.15 -3.96 4.60
N SER A 196 8.01 -4.21 3.94
CA SER A 196 6.77 -4.72 4.57
C SER A 196 6.94 -6.11 5.22
N ASN A 197 8.02 -6.84 4.92
CA ASN A 197 8.35 -8.13 5.54
C ASN A 197 9.00 -8.00 6.92
N ALA A 198 9.43 -6.81 7.33
CA ALA A 198 10.05 -6.65 8.63
C ALA A 198 9.10 -7.14 9.75
N PRO A 199 9.58 -7.86 10.78
CA PRO A 199 8.71 -8.50 11.78
C PRO A 199 7.73 -7.54 12.48
N HIS A 200 8.14 -6.29 12.72
CA HIS A 200 7.30 -5.26 13.34
C HIS A 200 6.21 -4.73 12.39
N ARG A 201 6.40 -4.85 11.07
CA ARG A 201 5.49 -4.37 10.03
C ARG A 201 4.49 -5.41 9.54
N ARG A 202 4.82 -6.70 9.63
CA ARG A 202 3.98 -7.80 9.11
C ARG A 202 2.56 -7.76 9.68
N TYR A 203 1.56 -8.00 8.83
CA TYR A 203 0.19 -8.18 9.28
C TYR A 203 0.07 -9.43 10.16
N ARG A 204 -0.73 -9.36 11.23
CA ARG A 204 -0.93 -10.50 12.14
C ARG A 204 -1.91 -11.47 11.50
N VAL A 205 -1.44 -12.67 11.15
CA VAL A 205 -2.32 -13.74 10.68
C VAL A 205 -3.27 -14.14 11.80
N ARG A 206 -4.54 -13.77 11.67
CA ARG A 206 -5.61 -14.20 12.57
C ARG A 206 -6.29 -15.42 11.96
N ARG A 207 -6.13 -16.58 12.60
CA ARG A 207 -6.87 -17.81 12.28
C ARG A 207 -8.09 -17.89 13.19
N GLY A 208 -9.20 -18.40 12.67
CA GLY A 208 -10.47 -18.52 13.42
C GLY A 208 -10.45 -19.60 14.50
N SER A 209 -9.50 -20.54 14.40
CA SER A 209 -9.26 -21.58 15.40
C SER A 209 -7.95 -21.34 16.13
N ASP A 210 -7.97 -21.50 17.45
CA ASP A 210 -6.76 -21.47 18.29
C ASP A 210 -6.11 -22.86 18.48
N ALA A 211 -6.64 -23.89 17.81
CA ALA A 211 -6.06 -25.22 17.85
C ALA A 211 -4.61 -25.20 17.31
N PRO A 212 -3.67 -25.97 17.90
CA PRO A 212 -2.28 -26.02 17.43
C PRO A 212 -2.14 -26.35 15.93
N GLU A 213 -3.02 -27.21 15.41
CA GLU A 213 -3.02 -27.66 14.02
C GLU A 213 -3.34 -26.52 13.05
N ALA A 214 -4.15 -25.54 13.49
CA ALA A 214 -4.50 -24.36 12.70
C ALA A 214 -3.33 -23.39 12.51
N ARG A 215 -2.24 -23.58 13.25
CA ARG A 215 -0.97 -22.84 13.17
C ARG A 215 0.24 -23.77 12.99
N SER A 216 0.00 -24.99 12.48
CA SER A 216 1.08 -25.94 12.18
C SER A 216 2.07 -25.35 11.16
N PRO A 217 3.33 -25.80 11.14
CA PRO A 217 4.33 -25.32 10.18
C PRO A 217 3.86 -25.39 8.73
N GLU A 218 3.17 -26.47 8.35
CA GLU A 218 2.61 -26.64 7.01
C GLU A 218 1.55 -25.58 6.68
N VAL A 219 0.63 -25.29 7.61
CA VAL A 219 -0.37 -24.24 7.41
C VAL A 219 0.30 -22.88 7.25
N MET A 220 1.30 -22.58 8.07
CA MET A 220 2.04 -21.31 7.97
C MET A 220 2.80 -21.20 6.64
N GLU A 221 3.38 -22.29 6.14
CA GLU A 221 4.03 -22.34 4.82
C GLU A 221 3.05 -22.10 3.67
N LEU A 222 1.88 -22.76 3.70
CA LEU A 222 0.81 -22.58 2.70
C LEU A 222 0.29 -21.13 2.68
N LEU A 223 0.22 -20.48 3.84
CA LEU A 223 -0.27 -19.11 3.99
C LEU A 223 0.79 -18.05 3.68
N ALA A 224 2.09 -18.36 3.86
CA ALA A 224 3.18 -17.40 3.76
C ALA A 224 3.13 -16.53 2.47
N PRO A 225 2.88 -17.08 1.26
CA PRO A 225 2.79 -16.25 0.06
C PRO A 225 1.72 -15.16 0.11
N LEU A 226 0.63 -15.36 0.86
CA LEU A 226 -0.45 -14.38 1.00
C LEU A 226 -0.06 -13.23 1.94
N PHE A 227 0.79 -13.48 2.93
CA PHE A 227 1.15 -12.52 3.98
C PHE A 227 2.52 -11.88 3.77
N ASP A 228 3.43 -12.53 3.04
CA ASP A 228 4.74 -11.99 2.68
C ASP A 228 4.65 -10.97 1.55
N ALA A 229 5.53 -9.97 1.57
CA ALA A 229 5.83 -9.17 0.39
C ALA A 229 6.86 -9.93 -0.46
N ARG A 230 6.57 -10.18 -1.73
CA ARG A 230 7.50 -10.91 -2.61
C ARG A 230 7.80 -10.10 -3.86
N ALA A 231 9.07 -9.96 -4.20
CA ALA A 231 9.50 -9.15 -5.35
C ALA A 231 8.81 -9.58 -6.65
N GLU A 232 8.55 -10.87 -6.80
CA GLU A 232 7.83 -11.45 -7.95
C GLU A 232 6.43 -10.85 -8.16
N TYR A 233 5.74 -10.42 -7.10
CA TYR A 233 4.41 -9.80 -7.24
C TYR A 233 4.50 -8.41 -7.85
N LEU A 234 5.46 -7.61 -7.38
CA LEU A 234 5.65 -6.26 -7.93
C LEU A 234 6.29 -6.30 -9.32
N ARG A 235 7.19 -7.25 -9.57
CA ARG A 235 7.70 -7.53 -10.92
C ARG A 235 6.58 -7.89 -11.87
N ALA A 236 5.65 -8.77 -11.48
CA ALA A 236 4.50 -9.09 -12.32
C ALA A 236 3.63 -7.88 -12.66
N ALA A 237 3.49 -6.92 -11.74
CA ALA A 237 2.82 -5.65 -12.05
C ALA A 237 3.61 -4.82 -13.08
N PHE A 238 4.93 -4.70 -12.93
CA PHE A 238 5.77 -4.01 -13.91
C PHE A 238 5.80 -4.71 -15.27
N ASP A 239 5.89 -6.03 -15.30
CA ASP A 239 5.83 -6.83 -16.53
C ASP A 239 4.49 -6.62 -17.22
N THR A 240 3.37 -6.61 -16.49
CA THR A 240 2.05 -6.29 -17.06
C THR A 240 2.00 -4.85 -17.59
N ILE A 241 2.64 -3.87 -16.93
CA ILE A 241 2.76 -2.51 -17.49
C ILE A 241 3.51 -2.55 -18.84
N ASP A 242 4.63 -3.26 -18.90
CA ASP A 242 5.46 -3.33 -20.10
C ASP A 242 4.76 -4.09 -21.25
N GLU A 243 4.12 -5.22 -20.94
CA GLU A 243 3.43 -6.08 -21.91
C GLU A 243 2.11 -5.49 -22.40
N HIS A 244 1.27 -4.94 -21.51
CA HIS A 244 -0.07 -4.48 -21.85
C HIS A 244 -0.08 -3.06 -22.44
N TRP A 245 0.78 -2.18 -21.92
CA TRP A 245 0.80 -0.76 -22.33
C TRP A 245 1.98 -0.44 -23.25
N GLY A 246 2.95 -1.34 -23.40
CA GLY A 246 4.17 -1.08 -24.18
C GLY A 246 5.20 -0.23 -23.42
N GLY A 247 5.13 -0.23 -22.09
CA GLY A 247 6.08 0.44 -21.21
C GLY A 247 5.46 1.47 -20.25
N ALA A 248 6.27 1.90 -19.28
CA ALA A 248 5.84 2.83 -18.24
C ALA A 248 5.31 4.16 -18.80
N ASP A 249 5.99 4.76 -19.79
CA ASP A 249 5.59 6.07 -20.34
C ASP A 249 4.17 6.04 -20.93
N ARG A 250 3.82 4.98 -21.67
CA ARG A 250 2.46 4.81 -22.21
C ARG A 250 1.46 4.49 -21.11
N TYR A 251 1.81 3.68 -20.12
CA TYR A 251 0.92 3.44 -18.99
C TYR A 251 0.59 4.73 -18.23
N LEU A 252 1.59 5.59 -17.99
CA LEU A 252 1.39 6.87 -17.31
C LEU A 252 0.54 7.83 -18.16
N ALA A 253 0.84 7.95 -19.46
CA ALA A 253 0.15 8.88 -20.35
C ALA A 253 -1.27 8.42 -20.75
N GLU A 254 -1.40 7.19 -21.24
CA GLU A 254 -2.65 6.65 -21.80
C GLU A 254 -3.50 5.94 -20.73
N GLY A 255 -2.86 5.16 -19.86
CA GLY A 255 -3.56 4.43 -18.80
C GLY A 255 -4.00 5.35 -17.67
N LEU A 256 -3.04 6.03 -17.03
CA LEU A 256 -3.32 6.92 -15.91
C LEU A 256 -3.79 8.32 -16.35
N GLY A 257 -3.69 8.67 -17.64
CA GLY A 257 -4.10 9.97 -18.14
C GLY A 257 -3.25 11.13 -17.62
N LEU A 258 -1.96 10.89 -17.32
CA LEU A 258 -1.06 11.92 -16.82
C LEU A 258 -0.51 12.74 -17.98
N THR A 259 -0.97 13.97 -18.11
CA THR A 259 -0.36 14.94 -19.02
C THR A 259 1.02 15.36 -18.49
N PRO A 260 1.91 15.92 -19.34
CA PRO A 260 3.18 16.47 -18.89
C PRO A 260 3.01 17.46 -17.72
N GLU A 261 1.98 18.31 -17.76
CA GLU A 261 1.71 19.31 -16.72
C GLU A 261 1.27 18.68 -15.39
N THR A 262 0.48 17.61 -15.42
CA THR A 262 0.13 16.86 -14.21
C THR A 262 1.35 16.13 -13.65
N LEU A 263 2.19 15.56 -14.51
CA LEU A 263 3.42 14.87 -14.09
C LEU A 263 4.41 15.85 -13.44
N ASP A 264 4.57 17.03 -14.01
CA ASP A 264 5.44 18.08 -13.45
C ASP A 264 4.90 18.58 -12.10
N ARG A 265 3.60 18.82 -11.97
CA ARG A 265 2.99 19.16 -10.67
C ARG A 265 3.20 18.07 -9.62
N LEU A 266 3.00 16.80 -9.98
CA LEU A 266 3.26 15.66 -9.09
C LEU A 266 4.71 15.67 -8.60
N ARG A 267 5.66 15.89 -9.52
CA ARG A 267 7.09 15.96 -9.22
C ARG A 267 7.42 17.17 -8.35
N ASP A 268 6.82 18.33 -8.59
CA ASP A 268 7.02 19.52 -7.76
C ASP A 268 6.51 19.32 -6.33
N GLN A 269 5.41 18.59 -6.17
CA GLN A 269 4.86 18.25 -4.86
C GLN A 269 5.74 17.24 -4.10
N LEU A 270 6.29 16.25 -4.79
CA LEU A 270 6.88 15.05 -4.17
C LEU A 270 8.39 14.89 -4.35
N LEU A 271 9.09 15.68 -5.17
CA LEU A 271 10.53 15.52 -5.42
C LEU A 271 11.37 16.75 -5.03
N GLU A 272 12.51 16.50 -4.40
CA GLU A 272 13.56 17.47 -4.12
C GLU A 272 14.86 17.13 -4.84
N ARG A 273 15.78 18.09 -4.86
CA ARG A 273 17.12 17.94 -5.44
C ARG A 273 18.08 17.27 -4.47
#